data_AF-A0A8G1ZKA7-F1
#
_entry.id   AF-A0A8G1ZKA7-F1
#
_cell.length_a   1.000
_cell.length_b   1.000
_cell.length_c   1.000
_cell.angle_alpha   90.00
_cell.angle_beta   90.00
_cell.angle_gamma   90.00
#
_symmetry.space_group_name_H-M   'P 1'
#
loop_
_entity.id
_entity.type
_entity.pdbx_description
1 polymer ?
#
loop_
_entity_poly.entity_id
_entity_poly.type
_entity_poly.pdbx_seq_one_letter_code
_entity_poly.pdbx_strand_id
1 'polypeptide(L)'
;MIPRDLEDQLSYFSDKVDGKEPAGQRKGGEPQARAILERRNGRAWTKIWQAPLANEVAPVSALVTNSASYVVTFDNWHSAGFGDNVVVIYRADGSQVRSMRLVDILPEDYIRALPTSVSSIWWSGEHALSNDGRQVELKVVIPNSRGAIDTPRGYLNVLIDLATGAVSLPSGAEWDAAMAAAAPLTARSKASEATWRAFAIAALTAPKDDKVADWRRYLYQAAKRLAPKNQNAMGFGPEWILPSENEPDFVERARDIRSIFTNWDKPDDLMFASPSAPEAMARTLKEGAESGVPGRLAGSRLFVALPEALAGDVRSALKSTGATVIVFDPSNPIPQRSETLREMGVAPDQAEAEATKAAAAAKQFEADAVRLEALASPAPAMSKSDDADTEEVMADVLDAAADHATEDIQRSDNPHD
;
A
#
# COMPACT_ATOMS: atom_id res chain seq x y z
N MET A 1 27.87 12.19 -2.83
CA MET A 1 27.43 10.88 -3.37
C MET A 1 27.06 11.07 -4.83
N ILE A 2 27.28 10.05 -5.66
CA ILE A 2 26.94 10.05 -7.09
C ILE A 2 25.86 8.98 -7.28
N PRO A 3 24.61 9.36 -7.62
CA PRO A 3 23.56 8.39 -7.89
C PRO A 3 23.86 7.48 -9.09
N ARG A 4 23.20 6.32 -9.14
CA ARG A 4 23.06 5.52 -10.37
C ARG A 4 22.29 6.33 -11.42
N ASP A 5 22.63 6.14 -12.69
CA ASP A 5 21.90 6.79 -13.76
C ASP A 5 20.59 6.06 -14.07
N LEU A 6 19.48 6.76 -13.87
CA LEU A 6 18.14 6.31 -14.29
C LEU A 6 17.74 6.98 -15.61
N GLU A 7 16.97 6.27 -16.43
CA GLU A 7 16.32 6.85 -17.61
C GLU A 7 15.29 7.89 -17.15
N ASP A 8 14.38 7.47 -16.28
CA ASP A 8 13.46 8.32 -15.52
C ASP A 8 12.89 7.53 -14.31
N GLN A 9 12.15 8.21 -13.44
CA GLN A 9 11.60 7.60 -12.22
C GLN A 9 10.45 6.62 -12.52
N LEU A 10 9.63 6.88 -13.54
CA LEU A 10 8.48 6.05 -13.86
C LEU A 10 8.95 4.70 -14.43
N SER A 11 9.94 4.73 -15.31
CA SER A 11 10.60 3.53 -15.86
C SER A 11 11.23 2.68 -14.76
N TYR A 12 11.77 3.30 -13.70
CA TYR A 12 12.28 2.58 -12.53
C TYR A 12 11.17 1.78 -11.83
N PHE A 13 10.05 2.41 -11.49
CA PHE A 13 8.95 1.72 -10.82
C PHE A 13 8.28 0.68 -11.72
N SER A 14 8.10 0.98 -13.01
CA SER A 14 7.57 0.01 -13.99
C SER A 14 8.45 -1.24 -14.06
N ASP A 15 9.76 -1.07 -14.21
CA ASP A 15 10.68 -2.20 -14.26
C ASP A 15 10.67 -3.02 -12.95
N LYS A 16 10.54 -2.38 -11.77
CA LYS A 16 10.39 -3.11 -10.49
C LYS A 16 9.11 -3.93 -10.44
N VAL A 17 7.99 -3.38 -10.92
CA VAL A 17 6.70 -4.09 -11.04
C VAL A 17 6.84 -5.27 -12.01
N ASP A 18 7.60 -5.11 -13.09
CA ASP A 18 7.83 -6.13 -14.10
C ASP A 18 8.95 -7.13 -13.73
N GLY A 19 9.58 -6.98 -12.55
CA GLY A 19 10.69 -7.83 -12.10
C GLY A 19 11.96 -7.70 -12.97
N LYS A 20 12.12 -6.59 -13.69
CA LYS A 20 13.24 -6.32 -14.58
C LYS A 20 14.35 -5.58 -13.86
N GLU A 21 15.55 -6.18 -13.87
CA GLU A 21 16.75 -5.60 -13.27
C GLU A 21 17.87 -5.36 -14.31
N PRO A 22 18.71 -4.31 -14.16
CA PRO A 22 18.59 -3.24 -13.16
C PRO A 22 17.47 -2.26 -13.52
N ALA A 23 16.51 -2.07 -12.61
CA ALA A 23 15.30 -1.32 -12.89
C ALA A 23 15.60 0.13 -13.33
N GLY A 24 14.92 0.61 -14.37
CA GLY A 24 15.02 1.99 -14.86
C GLY A 24 16.41 2.40 -15.36
N GLN A 25 17.31 1.45 -15.63
CA GLN A 25 18.70 1.75 -15.99
C GLN A 25 18.81 2.53 -17.31
N ARG A 26 19.45 3.69 -17.26
CA ARG A 26 19.75 4.47 -18.47
C ARG A 26 20.78 3.75 -19.34
N LYS A 27 20.50 3.63 -20.63
CA LYS A 27 21.43 3.05 -21.61
C LYS A 27 22.77 3.81 -21.64
N GLY A 28 23.86 3.11 -21.38
CA GLY A 28 25.22 3.68 -21.32
C GLY A 28 25.49 4.57 -20.10
N GLY A 29 24.55 4.62 -19.14
CA GLY A 29 24.72 5.30 -17.87
C GLY A 29 25.53 4.48 -16.86
N GLU A 30 25.95 5.14 -15.78
CA GLU A 30 26.59 4.47 -14.65
C GLU A 30 25.61 3.49 -13.99
N PRO A 31 25.97 2.21 -13.83
CA PRO A 31 25.04 1.15 -13.42
C PRO A 31 24.90 1.02 -11.90
N GLN A 32 25.60 1.85 -11.12
CA GLN A 32 25.57 1.75 -9.66
C GLN A 32 25.83 3.11 -9.01
N ALA A 33 25.19 3.34 -7.87
CA ALA A 33 25.52 4.45 -6.98
C ALA A 33 26.96 4.33 -6.48
N ARG A 34 27.65 5.47 -6.34
CA ARG A 34 29.03 5.51 -5.83
C ARG A 34 29.21 6.64 -4.83
N ALA A 35 30.18 6.44 -3.95
CA ALA A 35 30.68 7.47 -3.05
C ALA A 35 32.11 7.85 -3.41
N ILE A 36 32.43 9.12 -3.17
CA ILE A 36 33.80 9.65 -3.16
C ILE A 36 34.00 10.26 -1.79
N LEU A 37 35.00 9.78 -1.06
CA LEU A 37 35.42 10.37 0.21
C LEU A 37 36.67 11.20 -0.02
N GLU A 38 36.63 12.47 0.41
CA GLU A 38 37.74 13.40 0.26
C GLU A 38 38.11 14.00 1.61
N ARG A 39 39.42 14.23 1.80
CA ARG A 39 39.95 14.97 2.95
C ARG A 39 40.43 16.33 2.50
N ARG A 40 40.03 17.36 3.23
CA ARG A 40 40.54 18.72 3.02
C ARG A 40 41.93 18.87 3.65
N ASN A 41 42.92 19.17 2.82
CA ASN A 41 44.28 19.49 3.22
C ASN A 41 44.56 20.96 2.88
N GLY A 42 44.29 21.86 3.84
CA GLY A 42 44.33 23.32 3.61
C GLY A 42 43.25 23.79 2.64
N ARG A 43 43.65 24.23 1.43
CA ARG A 43 42.71 24.63 0.35
C ARG A 43 42.44 23.53 -0.68
N ALA A 44 43.20 22.43 -0.66
CA ALA A 44 43.04 21.33 -1.60
C ALA A 44 42.19 20.21 -0.99
N TRP A 45 41.46 19.51 -1.85
CA TRP A 45 40.81 18.24 -1.52
C TRP A 45 41.65 17.09 -2.05
N THR A 46 41.83 16.06 -1.23
CA THR A 46 42.52 14.83 -1.60
C THR A 46 41.55 13.68 -1.49
N LYS A 47 41.32 12.98 -2.61
CA LYS A 47 40.50 11.77 -2.64
C LYS A 47 41.14 10.69 -1.77
N ILE A 48 40.39 10.19 -0.78
CA ILE A 48 40.76 9.06 0.07
C ILE A 48 40.36 7.78 -0.65
N TRP A 49 39.09 7.66 -1.04
CA TRP A 49 38.58 6.52 -1.79
C TRP A 49 37.39 6.88 -2.68
N GLN A 50 37.10 5.97 -3.59
CA GLN A 50 35.89 5.96 -4.40
C GLN A 50 35.43 4.50 -4.54
N ALA A 51 34.19 4.22 -4.17
CA ALA A 51 33.67 2.86 -4.13
C ALA A 51 32.18 2.85 -4.48
N PRO A 52 31.67 1.72 -5.01
CA PRO A 52 30.24 1.50 -5.11
C PRO A 52 29.55 1.54 -3.74
N LEU A 53 28.31 2.00 -3.73
CA LEU A 53 27.44 1.93 -2.56
C LEU A 53 26.50 0.73 -2.67
N ALA A 54 26.08 0.20 -1.51
CA ALA A 54 25.04 -0.82 -1.41
C ALA A 54 23.66 -0.26 -1.79
N ASN A 55 23.41 1.03 -1.53
CA ASN A 55 22.18 1.70 -1.94
C ASN A 55 22.04 1.67 -3.46
N GLU A 56 20.90 1.20 -3.96
CA GLU A 56 20.75 0.85 -5.38
C GLU A 56 20.86 2.07 -6.31
N VAL A 57 20.12 3.14 -5.99
CA VAL A 57 20.09 4.38 -6.77
C VAL A 57 20.93 5.46 -6.10
N ALA A 58 20.63 5.75 -4.84
CA ALA A 58 21.40 6.64 -3.98
C ALA A 58 20.90 6.47 -2.54
N PRO A 59 21.70 6.81 -1.52
CA PRO A 59 21.19 6.98 -0.18
C PRO A 59 20.38 8.28 -0.04
N VAL A 60 19.45 8.34 0.93
CA VAL A 60 18.74 9.59 1.28
C VAL A 60 19.70 10.59 1.91
N SER A 61 20.52 10.11 2.85
CA SER A 61 21.53 10.94 3.53
C SER A 61 22.76 10.12 3.90
N ALA A 62 23.82 10.82 4.35
CA ALA A 62 25.03 10.18 4.83
C ALA A 62 25.73 11.01 5.90
N LEU A 63 26.44 10.33 6.80
CA LEU A 63 27.32 10.93 7.80
C LEU A 63 28.74 10.44 7.60
N VAL A 64 29.72 11.29 7.90
CA VAL A 64 31.14 10.98 7.82
C VAL A 64 31.82 11.39 9.11
N THR A 65 32.56 10.48 9.71
CA THR A 65 33.38 10.80 10.89
C THR A 65 34.44 11.85 10.57
N ASN A 66 34.77 12.73 11.52
CA ASN A 66 35.78 13.78 11.31
C ASN A 66 37.16 13.25 10.91
N SER A 67 37.51 12.04 11.37
CA SER A 67 38.76 11.34 11.01
C SER A 67 38.71 10.70 9.61
N ALA A 68 37.54 10.70 8.96
CA ALA A 68 37.24 9.98 7.72
C ALA A 68 37.41 8.45 7.87
N SER A 69 37.28 7.93 9.09
CA SER A 69 37.47 6.49 9.38
C SER A 69 36.25 5.65 9.00
N TYR A 70 35.07 6.28 9.05
CA TYR A 70 33.79 5.68 8.72
C TYR A 70 32.89 6.64 7.95
N VAL A 71 32.09 6.07 7.05
CA VAL A 71 30.96 6.69 6.37
C VAL A 71 29.73 5.85 6.66
N VAL A 72 28.61 6.50 6.99
CA VAL A 72 27.33 5.84 7.20
C VAL A 72 26.33 6.40 6.20
N THR A 73 25.58 5.54 5.52
CA THR A 73 24.48 5.94 4.64
C THR A 73 23.14 5.50 5.23
N PHE A 74 22.09 6.28 4.94
CA PHE A 74 20.75 6.05 5.47
C PHE A 74 19.74 6.01 4.34
N ASP A 75 18.93 4.94 4.37
CA ASP A 75 17.83 4.64 3.48
C ASP A 75 18.19 4.60 1.99
N ASN A 76 17.39 3.90 1.19
CA ASN A 76 17.43 4.10 -0.26
C ASN A 76 16.64 5.36 -0.62
N TRP A 77 17.02 6.02 -1.71
CA TRP A 77 16.36 7.23 -2.24
C TRP A 77 14.83 7.10 -2.37
N HIS A 78 14.35 5.88 -2.60
CA HIS A 78 12.94 5.50 -2.48
C HIS A 78 12.83 4.39 -1.42
N SER A 79 11.64 4.20 -0.84
CA SER A 79 11.39 3.13 0.13
C SER A 79 12.12 3.29 1.46
N ALA A 80 12.06 4.49 2.05
CA ALA A 80 12.66 4.75 3.36
C ALA A 80 12.11 3.77 4.42
N GLY A 81 13.00 3.21 5.24
CA GLY A 81 12.69 2.20 6.24
C GLY A 81 12.45 0.78 5.70
N PHE A 82 12.49 0.57 4.37
CA PHE A 82 12.34 -0.74 3.73
C PHE A 82 13.64 -1.26 3.11
N GLY A 83 13.73 -2.58 2.94
CA GLY A 83 14.85 -3.27 2.30
C GLY A 83 16.11 -3.38 3.16
N ASP A 84 17.20 -3.85 2.54
CA ASP A 84 18.43 -4.26 3.22
C ASP A 84 19.40 -3.13 3.56
N ASN A 85 19.13 -1.92 3.06
CA ASN A 85 20.07 -0.79 3.07
C ASN A 85 19.50 0.42 3.84
N VAL A 86 18.79 0.17 4.95
CA VAL A 86 18.25 1.22 5.82
C VAL A 86 19.40 1.96 6.52
N VAL A 87 20.40 1.22 7.02
CA VAL A 87 21.66 1.79 7.51
C VAL A 87 22.83 0.97 6.99
N VAL A 88 23.77 1.61 6.31
CA VAL A 88 24.98 0.94 5.80
C VAL A 88 26.23 1.65 6.31
N ILE A 89 27.16 0.89 6.86
CA ILE A 89 28.41 1.40 7.44
C ILE A 89 29.58 0.98 6.55
N TYR A 90 30.44 1.92 6.20
CA TYR A 90 31.65 1.72 5.41
C TYR A 90 32.88 2.21 6.16
N ARG A 91 34.01 1.56 5.92
CA ARG A 91 35.33 1.98 6.42
C ARG A 91 35.98 3.03 5.54
N ALA A 92 37.12 3.54 5.99
CA ALA A 92 37.97 4.50 5.30
C ALA A 92 38.54 4.03 3.96
N ASP A 93 38.41 2.75 3.61
CA ASP A 93 38.81 2.20 2.31
C ASP A 93 37.61 1.94 1.38
N GLY A 94 36.39 2.26 1.83
CA GLY A 94 35.15 1.98 1.12
C GLY A 94 34.62 0.56 1.32
N SER A 95 35.29 -0.30 2.11
CA SER A 95 34.77 -1.63 2.45
C SER A 95 33.56 -1.53 3.37
N GLN A 96 32.55 -2.36 3.13
CA GLN A 96 31.35 -2.43 3.97
C GLN A 96 31.67 -3.12 5.31
N VAL A 97 31.21 -2.53 6.41
CA VAL A 97 31.19 -3.14 7.74
C VAL A 97 29.92 -3.95 7.91
N ARG A 98 28.76 -3.31 7.71
CA ARG A 98 27.44 -3.91 7.88
C ARG A 98 26.40 -3.16 7.03
N SER A 99 25.43 -3.90 6.50
CA SER A 99 24.17 -3.36 5.98
C SER A 99 23.04 -3.89 6.86
N MET A 100 22.08 -3.06 7.18
CA MET A 100 21.02 -3.37 8.15
C MET A 100 19.66 -2.99 7.59
N ARG A 101 18.71 -3.92 7.78
CA ARG A 101 17.27 -3.66 7.67
C ARG A 101 16.79 -2.97 8.94
N LEU A 102 15.61 -2.36 8.89
CA LEU A 102 15.02 -1.74 10.07
C LEU A 102 14.77 -2.75 11.21
N VAL A 103 14.39 -3.99 10.87
CA VAL A 103 14.21 -5.11 11.84
C VAL A 103 15.50 -5.56 12.51
N ASP A 104 16.66 -5.24 11.93
CA ASP A 104 17.96 -5.52 12.56
C ASP A 104 18.33 -4.43 13.59
N ILE A 105 17.54 -3.34 13.66
CA ILE A 105 17.75 -2.16 14.51
C ILE A 105 16.66 -2.06 15.58
N LEU A 106 15.39 -2.31 15.23
CA LEU A 106 14.22 -2.14 16.10
C LEU A 106 13.36 -3.41 16.15
N PRO A 107 12.64 -3.67 17.25
CA PRO A 107 11.65 -4.74 17.30
C PRO A 107 10.54 -4.55 16.27
N GLU A 108 10.08 -5.63 15.63
CA GLU A 108 9.01 -5.60 14.61
C GLU A 108 7.73 -4.92 15.09
N ASP A 109 7.32 -5.17 16.33
CA ASP A 109 6.12 -4.56 16.91
C ASP A 109 6.27 -3.03 17.06
N TYR A 110 7.48 -2.53 17.30
CA TYR A 110 7.75 -1.10 17.33
C TYR A 110 7.70 -0.51 15.92
N ILE A 111 8.30 -1.20 14.95
CA ILE A 111 8.29 -0.79 13.54
C ILE A 111 6.85 -0.67 13.03
N ARG A 112 5.99 -1.63 13.37
CA ARG A 112 4.56 -1.63 13.03
C ARG A 112 3.78 -0.43 13.57
N ALA A 113 4.25 0.16 14.68
CA ALA A 113 3.64 1.34 15.28
C ALA A 113 4.14 2.66 14.68
N LEU A 114 5.22 2.64 13.88
CA LEU A 114 5.77 3.85 13.28
C LEU A 114 4.82 4.42 12.21
N PRO A 115 4.84 5.75 12.01
CA PRO A 115 4.08 6.36 10.92
C PRO A 115 4.55 5.85 9.56
N THR A 116 3.61 5.57 8.67
CA THR A 116 3.88 5.03 7.34
C THR A 116 3.10 5.79 6.28
N SER A 117 3.67 5.89 5.09
CA SER A 117 2.97 6.21 3.84
C SER A 117 2.98 4.98 2.93
N VAL A 118 2.37 5.09 1.75
CA VAL A 118 2.38 4.03 0.73
C VAL A 118 3.79 3.55 0.39
N SER A 119 4.80 4.43 0.50
CA SER A 119 6.16 4.17 0.05
C SER A 119 7.24 4.29 1.13
N SER A 120 6.89 4.57 2.39
CA SER A 120 7.92 4.86 3.41
C SER A 120 7.45 4.51 4.82
N ILE A 121 8.39 4.07 5.66
CA ILE A 121 8.30 4.10 7.12
C ILE A 121 9.04 5.34 7.61
N TRP A 122 8.33 6.26 8.27
CA TRP A 122 8.90 7.49 8.82
C TRP A 122 9.53 7.19 10.18
N TRP A 123 10.65 6.46 10.13
CA TRP A 123 11.25 5.83 11.30
C TRP A 123 12.21 6.72 12.07
N SER A 124 12.72 7.80 11.47
CA SER A 124 13.79 8.60 12.05
C SER A 124 13.68 10.11 11.86
N GLY A 125 14.40 10.83 12.72
CA GLY A 125 14.77 12.23 12.55
C GLY A 125 16.25 12.37 12.19
N GLU A 126 16.86 13.51 12.51
CA GLU A 126 18.25 13.78 12.15
C GLU A 126 19.25 12.94 12.98
N HIS A 127 19.97 12.03 12.33
CA HIS A 127 21.00 11.20 12.96
C HIS A 127 22.28 11.99 13.27
N ALA A 128 23.05 11.51 14.26
CA ALA A 128 24.32 12.12 14.64
C ALA A 128 25.42 11.07 14.79
N LEU A 129 26.68 11.52 14.77
CA LEU A 129 27.82 10.71 15.18
C LEU A 129 28.20 11.06 16.62
N SER A 130 28.61 10.07 17.39
CA SER A 130 29.14 10.30 18.74
C SER A 130 30.41 11.17 18.67
N ASN A 131 30.67 11.94 19.72
CA ASN A 131 31.82 12.87 19.77
C ASN A 131 33.18 12.16 19.60
N ASP A 132 33.28 10.91 20.04
CA ASP A 132 34.48 10.08 19.88
C ASP A 132 34.59 9.41 18.50
N GLY A 133 33.57 9.57 17.64
CA GLY A 133 33.52 9.02 16.29
C GLY A 133 33.45 7.50 16.23
N ARG A 134 33.03 6.85 17.33
CA ARG A 134 32.94 5.37 17.42
C ARG A 134 31.53 4.85 17.15
N GLN A 135 30.51 5.68 17.31
CA GLN A 135 29.11 5.29 17.20
C GLN A 135 28.34 6.24 16.30
N VAL A 136 27.28 5.72 15.68
CA VAL A 136 26.19 6.54 15.14
C VAL A 136 25.02 6.49 16.11
N GLU A 137 24.47 7.65 16.40
CA GLU A 137 23.27 7.86 17.22
C GLU A 137 22.07 8.03 16.29
N LEU A 138 21.22 7.02 16.22
CA LEU A 138 20.00 7.06 15.44
C LEU A 138 18.88 7.69 16.26
N LYS A 139 18.38 8.85 15.82
CA LYS A 139 17.13 9.45 16.32
C LYS A 139 15.93 8.71 15.77
N VAL A 140 15.45 7.70 16.50
CA VAL A 140 14.27 6.91 16.14
C VAL A 140 13.02 7.60 16.66
N VAL A 141 11.99 7.72 15.82
CA VAL A 141 10.70 8.34 16.17
C VAL A 141 10.00 7.58 17.30
N ILE A 142 9.49 8.32 18.29
CA ILE A 142 8.50 7.82 19.25
C ILE A 142 7.12 8.01 18.62
N PRO A 143 6.37 6.92 18.34
CA PRO A 143 5.11 7.03 17.63
C PRO A 143 4.05 7.72 18.49
N ASN A 144 3.23 8.58 17.86
CA ASN A 144 2.24 9.40 18.55
C ASN A 144 0.81 8.92 18.32
N SER A 145 0.43 8.89 17.05
CA SER A 145 -0.84 8.47 16.50
C SER A 145 -0.59 7.92 15.10
N ARG A 146 -1.52 7.10 14.61
CA ARG A 146 -1.37 6.48 13.30
C ARG A 146 -1.43 7.53 12.20
N GLY A 147 -0.47 7.50 11.27
CA GLY A 147 -0.42 8.39 10.11
C GLY A 147 0.05 9.82 10.40
N ALA A 148 0.29 10.19 11.65
CA ALA A 148 0.84 11.51 12.01
C ALA A 148 2.36 11.55 11.73
N ILE A 149 2.72 11.83 10.48
CA ILE A 149 4.10 11.91 10.02
C ILE A 149 4.81 13.14 10.63
N ASP A 150 4.13 14.28 10.71
CA ASP A 150 4.75 15.57 11.05
C ASP A 150 4.78 15.90 12.55
N THR A 151 4.18 15.06 13.41
CA THR A 151 4.07 15.34 14.85
C THR A 151 4.51 14.15 15.74
N PRO A 152 5.78 13.73 15.65
CA PRO A 152 6.30 12.68 16.52
C PRO A 152 6.26 13.12 17.99
N ARG A 153 6.07 12.17 18.93
CA ARG A 153 6.12 12.47 20.39
C ARG A 153 7.51 12.91 20.85
N GLY A 154 8.52 12.58 20.07
CA GLY A 154 9.92 12.79 20.37
C GLY A 154 10.76 11.74 19.66
N TYR A 155 12.01 11.62 20.10
CA TYR A 155 12.96 10.67 19.53
C TYR A 155 13.68 9.90 20.65
N LEU A 156 14.00 8.65 20.37
CA LEU A 156 14.91 7.82 21.15
C LEU A 156 16.24 7.70 20.42
N ASN A 157 17.32 7.55 21.18
CA ASN A 157 18.62 7.25 20.61
C ASN A 157 18.83 5.74 20.58
N VAL A 158 18.99 5.17 19.38
CA VAL A 158 19.56 3.83 19.20
C VAL A 158 21.02 4.01 18.80
N LEU A 159 21.92 3.29 19.46
CA LEU A 159 23.36 3.41 19.19
C LEU A 159 23.82 2.25 18.31
N ILE A 160 24.67 2.55 17.32
CA ILE A 160 25.34 1.51 16.54
C ILE A 160 26.85 1.73 16.60
N ASP A 161 27.60 0.72 17.03
CA ASP A 161 29.05 0.72 16.98
C ASP A 161 29.54 0.65 15.53
N LEU A 162 30.36 1.62 15.10
CA LEU A 162 30.77 1.74 13.70
C LEU A 162 31.79 0.68 13.27
N ALA A 163 32.53 0.09 14.22
CA ALA A 163 33.55 -0.91 13.91
C ALA A 163 32.94 -2.29 13.63
N THR A 164 31.85 -2.62 14.33
CA THR A 164 31.20 -3.94 14.32
C THR A 164 29.81 -3.92 13.69
N GLY A 165 29.16 -2.77 13.65
CA GLY A 165 27.73 -2.63 13.32
C GLY A 165 26.81 -3.13 14.44
N ALA A 166 27.31 -3.40 15.65
CA ALA A 166 26.48 -3.88 16.75
C ALA A 166 25.49 -2.80 17.22
N VAL A 167 24.22 -3.20 17.35
CA VAL A 167 23.12 -2.32 17.75
C VAL A 167 22.90 -2.43 19.25
N SER A 168 22.79 -1.27 19.91
CA SER A 168 22.41 -1.13 21.31
C SER A 168 21.13 -0.32 21.41
N LEU A 169 20.03 -1.00 21.73
CA LEU A 169 18.76 -0.35 22.03
C LEU A 169 18.86 0.46 23.34
N PRO A 170 18.11 1.57 23.45
CA PRO A 170 17.96 2.25 24.73
C PRO A 170 17.32 1.30 25.76
N SER A 171 17.52 1.60 27.05
CA SER A 171 16.99 0.79 28.15
C SER A 171 16.48 1.68 29.26
N GLY A 172 15.66 1.12 30.16
CA GLY A 172 15.07 1.83 31.28
C GLY A 172 13.81 2.60 30.91
N ALA A 173 13.42 3.54 31.78
CA ALA A 173 12.09 4.14 31.77
C ALA A 173 11.70 4.83 30.44
N GLU A 174 12.66 5.44 29.73
CA GLU A 174 12.39 6.08 28.43
C GLU A 174 12.05 5.05 27.35
N TRP A 175 12.75 3.92 27.32
CA TRP A 175 12.45 2.84 26.39
C TRP A 175 11.13 2.15 26.74
N ASP A 176 10.88 1.91 28.04
CA ASP A 176 9.61 1.33 28.50
C ASP A 176 8.42 2.23 28.14
N ALA A 177 8.56 3.55 28.31
CA ALA A 177 7.54 4.53 27.93
C ALA A 177 7.30 4.57 26.42
N ALA A 178 8.36 4.45 25.61
CA ALA A 178 8.22 4.40 24.17
C ALA A 178 7.54 3.11 23.67
N MET A 179 7.90 1.96 24.24
CA MET A 179 7.23 0.69 23.95
C MET A 179 5.76 0.74 24.38
N ALA A 180 5.45 1.35 25.52
CA ALA A 180 4.08 1.57 25.97
C ALA A 180 3.28 2.49 25.02
N ALA A 181 3.92 3.51 24.44
CA ALA A 181 3.30 4.37 23.43
C ALA A 181 3.06 3.64 22.09
N ALA A 182 3.98 2.74 21.70
CA ALA A 182 3.85 1.95 20.47
C ALA A 182 2.77 0.86 20.58
N ALA A 183 2.65 0.20 21.73
CA ALA A 183 1.79 -0.97 21.94
C ALA A 183 0.33 -0.82 21.44
N PRO A 184 -0.44 0.24 21.77
CA PRO A 184 -1.80 0.39 21.26
C PRO A 184 -1.85 0.60 19.74
N LEU A 185 -0.83 1.24 19.15
CA LEU A 185 -0.73 1.45 17.71
C LEU A 185 -0.39 0.14 16.98
N THR A 186 0.51 -0.67 17.55
CA THR A 186 0.81 -2.02 17.09
C THR A 186 -0.46 -2.88 17.09
N ALA A 187 -1.24 -2.83 18.18
CA ALA A 187 -2.48 -3.56 18.30
C ALA A 187 -3.52 -3.12 17.24
N ARG A 188 -3.70 -1.81 17.01
CA ARG A 188 -4.56 -1.29 15.92
C ARG A 188 -4.08 -1.71 14.54
N SER A 189 -2.77 -1.74 14.31
CA SER A 189 -2.22 -2.21 13.04
C SER A 189 -2.53 -3.70 12.80
N LYS A 190 -2.34 -4.54 13.83
CA LYS A 190 -2.74 -5.96 13.80
C LYS A 190 -4.26 -6.12 13.59
N ALA A 191 -5.07 -5.25 14.20
CA ALA A 191 -6.51 -5.23 14.01
C ALA A 191 -6.91 -4.91 12.56
N SER A 192 -6.26 -3.91 11.93
CA SER A 192 -6.48 -3.57 10.52
C SER A 192 -6.06 -4.70 9.58
N GLU A 193 -4.89 -5.30 9.80
CA GLU A 193 -4.42 -6.44 9.00
C GLU A 193 -5.39 -7.63 9.10
N ALA A 194 -5.86 -7.94 10.31
CA ALA A 194 -6.84 -9.00 10.53
C ALA A 194 -8.22 -8.66 9.92
N THR A 195 -8.63 -7.38 9.94
CA THR A 195 -9.87 -6.92 9.29
C THR A 195 -9.79 -7.09 7.77
N TRP A 196 -8.69 -6.62 7.15
CA TRP A 196 -8.45 -6.79 5.72
C TRP A 196 -8.39 -8.28 5.36
N ARG A 197 -7.66 -9.09 6.14
CA ARG A 197 -7.57 -10.55 5.90
C ARG A 197 -8.95 -11.20 5.97
N ALA A 198 -9.78 -10.84 6.94
CA ALA A 198 -11.15 -11.36 7.04
C ALA A 198 -11.97 -11.00 5.80
N PHE A 199 -11.91 -9.73 5.37
CA PHE A 199 -12.60 -9.25 4.17
C PHE A 199 -12.12 -9.92 2.89
N ALA A 200 -10.81 -10.05 2.71
CA ALA A 200 -10.19 -10.63 1.53
C ALA A 200 -10.52 -12.13 1.37
N ILE A 201 -10.75 -12.86 2.47
CA ILE A 201 -11.10 -14.29 2.45
C ILE A 201 -12.63 -14.50 2.35
N ALA A 202 -13.43 -13.69 3.06
CA ALA A 202 -14.87 -13.87 3.16
C ALA A 202 -15.58 -13.79 1.80
N ALA A 203 -16.71 -14.49 1.67
CA ALA A 203 -17.62 -14.27 0.55
C ALA A 203 -18.13 -12.82 0.58
N LEU A 204 -18.11 -12.16 -0.59
CA LEU A 204 -18.50 -10.76 -0.74
C LEU A 204 -20.01 -10.66 -0.73
N THR A 205 -20.55 -9.91 0.22
CA THR A 205 -21.98 -9.64 0.35
C THR A 205 -22.29 -8.21 -0.09
N ALA A 206 -23.43 -8.01 -0.76
CA ALA A 206 -23.86 -6.67 -1.14
C ALA A 206 -24.11 -5.78 0.09
N PRO A 207 -23.89 -4.46 -0.02
CA PRO A 207 -24.28 -3.49 1.00
C PRO A 207 -25.77 -3.60 1.31
N LYS A 208 -26.14 -3.37 2.58
CA LYS A 208 -27.55 -3.40 3.01
C LYS A 208 -28.28 -2.09 2.75
N ASP A 209 -27.54 -1.00 2.60
CA ASP A 209 -28.06 0.31 2.25
C ASP A 209 -27.84 0.61 0.75
N ASP A 210 -28.38 1.73 0.29
CA ASP A 210 -28.30 2.22 -1.08
C ASP A 210 -27.20 3.28 -1.26
N LYS A 211 -26.24 3.35 -0.33
CA LYS A 211 -25.15 4.33 -0.42
C LYS A 211 -24.27 4.03 -1.63
N VAL A 212 -24.13 5.05 -2.48
CA VAL A 212 -23.35 4.96 -3.71
C VAL A 212 -21.91 4.52 -3.43
N ALA A 213 -21.24 5.06 -2.41
CA ALA A 213 -19.86 4.70 -2.08
C ALA A 213 -19.67 3.21 -1.77
N ASP A 214 -20.58 2.63 -0.97
CA ASP A 214 -20.50 1.22 -0.58
C ASP A 214 -20.78 0.29 -1.77
N TRP A 215 -21.71 0.68 -2.64
CA TRP A 215 -21.96 -0.04 -3.88
C TRP A 215 -20.83 0.04 -4.90
N ARG A 216 -20.09 1.16 -4.98
CA ARG A 216 -18.89 1.26 -5.82
C ARG A 216 -17.83 0.26 -5.36
N ARG A 217 -17.51 0.27 -4.06
CA ARG A 217 -16.56 -0.69 -3.46
C ARG A 217 -16.99 -2.13 -3.69
N TYR A 218 -18.28 -2.43 -3.50
CA TYR A 218 -18.83 -3.77 -3.77
C TYR A 218 -18.69 -4.18 -5.24
N LEU A 219 -19.07 -3.32 -6.19
CA LEU A 219 -19.00 -3.61 -7.63
C LEU A 219 -17.56 -3.87 -8.09
N TYR A 220 -16.61 -3.05 -7.62
CA TYR A 220 -15.19 -3.23 -7.91
C TYR A 220 -14.70 -4.60 -7.45
N GLN A 221 -15.03 -4.99 -6.22
CA GLN A 221 -14.63 -6.29 -5.66
C GLN A 221 -15.37 -7.46 -6.31
N ALA A 222 -16.64 -7.28 -6.68
CA ALA A 222 -17.42 -8.27 -7.42
C ALA A 222 -16.79 -8.52 -8.81
N ALA A 223 -16.40 -7.46 -9.53
CA ALA A 223 -15.71 -7.57 -10.81
C ALA A 223 -14.36 -8.28 -10.69
N LYS A 224 -13.54 -7.95 -9.67
CA LYS A 224 -12.28 -8.66 -9.37
C LYS A 224 -12.51 -10.16 -9.15
N ARG A 225 -13.63 -10.56 -8.52
CA ARG A 225 -13.93 -11.99 -8.23
C ARG A 225 -14.57 -12.71 -9.42
N LEU A 226 -15.42 -12.03 -10.18
CA LEU A 226 -16.21 -12.60 -11.28
C LEU A 226 -15.55 -12.54 -12.65
N ALA A 227 -14.48 -11.76 -12.81
CA ALA A 227 -13.78 -11.68 -14.09
C ALA A 227 -13.34 -13.09 -14.57
N PRO A 228 -13.31 -13.36 -15.89
CA PRO A 228 -12.87 -14.64 -16.42
C PRO A 228 -11.46 -15.03 -15.96
N LYS A 229 -11.20 -16.33 -15.83
CA LYS A 229 -9.86 -16.85 -15.45
C LYS A 229 -8.76 -16.30 -16.37
N ASN A 230 -7.62 -15.95 -15.78
CA ASN A 230 -6.46 -15.32 -16.43
C ASN A 230 -6.69 -13.90 -16.96
N GLN A 231 -7.77 -13.23 -16.52
CA GLN A 231 -7.99 -11.82 -16.78
C GLN A 231 -8.32 -11.11 -15.47
N ASN A 232 -7.39 -10.27 -15.01
CA ASN A 232 -7.68 -9.35 -13.91
C ASN A 232 -8.72 -8.30 -14.36
N ALA A 233 -9.40 -7.68 -13.40
CA ALA A 233 -10.21 -6.50 -13.69
C ALA A 233 -9.33 -5.47 -14.41
N MET A 234 -9.82 -4.81 -15.46
CA MET A 234 -9.06 -3.87 -16.30
C MET A 234 -8.77 -2.52 -15.59
N GLY A 235 -8.64 -2.52 -14.26
CA GLY A 235 -8.45 -1.34 -13.41
C GLY A 235 -9.76 -0.76 -12.89
N PHE A 236 -9.70 0.49 -12.44
CA PHE A 236 -10.85 1.28 -11.99
C PHE A 236 -11.68 1.74 -13.20
N GLY A 237 -12.46 0.82 -13.76
CA GLY A 237 -13.49 1.17 -14.74
C GLY A 237 -14.64 1.94 -14.07
N PRO A 238 -15.44 2.72 -14.83
CA PRO A 238 -16.51 3.52 -14.23
C PRO A 238 -17.62 2.64 -13.63
N GLU A 239 -17.99 2.92 -12.38
CA GLU A 239 -19.14 2.30 -11.72
C GLU A 239 -20.42 3.16 -11.89
N TRP A 240 -21.39 2.58 -12.57
CA TRP A 240 -22.67 3.20 -12.92
C TRP A 240 -23.77 2.74 -11.97
N ILE A 241 -23.98 3.53 -10.92
CA ILE A 241 -25.04 3.31 -9.95
C ILE A 241 -26.24 4.17 -10.34
N LEU A 242 -27.36 3.53 -10.68
CA LEU A 242 -28.62 4.22 -10.95
C LEU A 242 -29.40 4.35 -9.63
N PRO A 243 -29.73 5.58 -9.19
CA PRO A 243 -30.49 5.81 -7.96
C PRO A 243 -31.96 5.38 -8.12
N SER A 244 -32.76 5.59 -7.08
CA SER A 244 -34.20 5.34 -7.12
C SER A 244 -34.90 6.24 -8.15
N GLU A 245 -35.99 5.78 -8.75
CA GLU A 245 -36.75 6.55 -9.75
C GLU A 245 -37.28 7.90 -9.24
N ASN A 246 -37.40 8.05 -7.92
CA ASN A 246 -37.87 9.27 -7.27
C ASN A 246 -36.76 10.29 -7.00
N GLU A 247 -35.49 9.94 -7.19
CA GLU A 247 -34.37 10.85 -6.94
C GLU A 247 -34.19 11.86 -8.08
N PRO A 248 -33.81 13.12 -7.79
CA PRO A 248 -33.70 14.18 -8.80
C PRO A 248 -32.71 13.85 -9.94
N ASP A 249 -31.66 13.09 -9.66
CA ASP A 249 -30.60 12.74 -10.60
C ASP A 249 -30.87 11.46 -11.40
N PHE A 250 -31.98 10.77 -11.15
CA PHE A 250 -32.34 9.52 -11.84
C PHE A 250 -32.35 9.67 -13.37
N VAL A 251 -33.02 10.70 -13.88
CA VAL A 251 -33.20 10.92 -15.32
C VAL A 251 -31.86 11.18 -16.01
N GLU A 252 -31.01 12.00 -15.38
CA GLU A 252 -29.67 12.32 -15.87
C GLU A 252 -28.79 11.07 -15.86
N ARG A 253 -28.77 10.33 -14.75
CA ARG A 253 -27.97 9.11 -14.61
C ARG A 253 -28.37 8.02 -15.60
N ALA A 254 -29.68 7.82 -15.80
CA ALA A 254 -30.17 6.89 -16.82
C ALA A 254 -29.75 7.30 -18.23
N ARG A 255 -29.73 8.61 -18.52
CA ARG A 255 -29.23 9.13 -19.81
C ARG A 255 -27.75 8.86 -19.99
N ASP A 256 -26.95 9.10 -18.96
CA ASP A 256 -25.51 8.88 -19.01
C ASP A 256 -25.18 7.39 -19.24
N ILE A 257 -25.88 6.50 -18.53
CA ILE A 257 -25.75 5.04 -18.73
C ILE A 257 -26.08 4.64 -20.17
N ARG A 258 -27.19 5.15 -20.74
CA ARG A 258 -27.53 4.86 -22.15
C ARG A 258 -26.47 5.37 -23.12
N SER A 259 -25.85 6.52 -22.82
CA SER A 259 -24.84 7.14 -23.69
C SER A 259 -23.57 6.30 -23.84
N ILE A 260 -23.31 5.38 -22.92
CA ILE A 260 -22.17 4.44 -23.00
C ILE A 260 -22.25 3.63 -24.29
N PHE A 261 -23.44 3.16 -24.67
CA PHE A 261 -23.64 2.29 -25.81
C PHE A 261 -23.45 2.97 -27.17
N THR A 262 -23.41 4.31 -27.19
CA THR A 262 -23.15 5.10 -28.39
C THR A 262 -21.76 5.73 -28.38
N ASN A 263 -21.30 6.19 -27.22
CA ASN A 263 -20.12 7.04 -27.12
C ASN A 263 -18.86 6.30 -26.69
N TRP A 264 -18.95 5.27 -25.84
CA TRP A 264 -17.78 4.58 -25.29
C TRP A 264 -17.00 3.86 -26.39
N ASP A 265 -15.69 4.10 -26.50
CA ASP A 265 -14.88 3.69 -27.65
C ASP A 265 -13.58 2.94 -27.31
N LYS A 266 -13.39 2.60 -26.02
CA LYS A 266 -12.26 1.82 -25.55
C LYS A 266 -12.71 0.55 -24.81
N PRO A 267 -11.97 -0.57 -24.92
CA PRO A 267 -12.16 -1.73 -24.05
C PRO A 267 -12.03 -1.32 -22.57
N ASP A 268 -13.02 -1.68 -21.75
CA ASP A 268 -13.03 -1.37 -20.31
C ASP A 268 -13.93 -2.35 -19.53
N ASP A 269 -13.80 -2.34 -18.20
CA ASP A 269 -14.71 -3.01 -17.28
C ASP A 269 -15.78 -2.04 -16.81
N LEU A 270 -17.01 -2.24 -17.29
CA LEU A 270 -18.14 -1.39 -16.97
C LEU A 270 -19.03 -2.08 -15.96
N MET A 271 -19.28 -1.43 -14.83
CA MET A 271 -19.99 -2.02 -13.70
C MET A 271 -21.31 -1.28 -13.47
N PHE A 272 -22.41 -2.02 -13.36
CA PHE A 272 -23.77 -1.46 -13.29
C PHE A 272 -24.52 -2.02 -12.10
N ALA A 273 -25.16 -1.16 -11.32
CA ALA A 273 -26.10 -1.55 -10.27
C ALA A 273 -27.23 -0.53 -10.12
N SER A 274 -28.40 -0.99 -9.71
CA SER A 274 -29.39 -0.13 -9.06
C SER A 274 -29.90 -0.84 -7.82
N PRO A 275 -29.41 -0.45 -6.62
CA PRO A 275 -29.78 -1.10 -5.38
C PRO A 275 -31.28 -1.01 -5.09
N SER A 276 -31.87 0.14 -5.43
CA SER A 276 -33.26 0.49 -5.11
C SER A 276 -34.23 0.36 -6.29
N ALA A 277 -33.73 0.22 -7.53
CA ALA A 277 -34.58 0.11 -8.73
C ALA A 277 -33.97 -0.83 -9.80
N PRO A 278 -33.80 -2.13 -9.51
CA PRO A 278 -33.17 -3.08 -10.44
C PRO A 278 -33.93 -3.20 -11.78
N GLU A 279 -35.25 -3.10 -11.80
CA GLU A 279 -36.05 -3.08 -13.02
C GLU A 279 -35.75 -1.84 -13.87
N ALA A 280 -35.52 -0.68 -13.24
CA ALA A 280 -35.17 0.55 -13.95
C ALA A 280 -33.79 0.45 -14.60
N MET A 281 -32.82 -0.17 -13.91
CA MET A 281 -31.51 -0.47 -14.49
C MET A 281 -31.64 -1.41 -15.70
N ALA A 282 -32.41 -2.50 -15.55
CA ALA A 282 -32.62 -3.44 -16.64
C ALA A 282 -33.26 -2.76 -17.88
N ARG A 283 -34.26 -1.88 -17.68
CA ARG A 283 -34.84 -1.07 -18.77
C ARG A 283 -33.80 -0.15 -19.40
N THR A 284 -33.03 0.59 -18.58
CA THR A 284 -32.01 1.54 -19.05
C THR A 284 -30.95 0.86 -19.91
N LEU A 285 -30.46 -0.32 -19.50
CA LEU A 285 -29.48 -1.09 -20.27
C LEU A 285 -30.05 -1.61 -21.59
N LYS A 286 -31.31 -2.07 -21.61
CA LYS A 286 -32.00 -2.52 -22.83
C LYS A 286 -32.17 -1.38 -23.83
N GLU A 287 -32.70 -0.24 -23.39
CA GLU A 287 -32.85 0.97 -24.22
C GLU A 287 -31.50 1.47 -24.77
N GLY A 288 -30.45 1.41 -23.93
CA GLY A 288 -29.09 1.74 -24.33
C GLY A 288 -28.57 0.82 -25.44
N ALA A 289 -28.73 -0.50 -25.31
CA ALA A 289 -28.31 -1.45 -26.33
C ALA A 289 -29.13 -1.39 -27.63
N GLU A 290 -30.42 -1.07 -27.54
CA GLU A 290 -31.29 -0.87 -28.72
C GLU A 290 -30.91 0.37 -29.53
N SER A 291 -30.52 1.45 -28.85
CA SER A 291 -30.08 2.71 -29.48
C SER A 291 -28.57 2.76 -29.77
N GLY A 292 -27.81 1.79 -29.26
CA GLY A 292 -26.36 1.72 -29.35
C GLY A 292 -25.82 1.30 -30.71
N VAL A 293 -24.51 1.42 -30.88
CA VAL A 293 -23.82 0.96 -32.10
C VAL A 293 -23.42 -0.52 -31.93
N PRO A 294 -23.84 -1.43 -32.83
CA PRO A 294 -23.46 -2.85 -32.73
C PRO A 294 -21.94 -3.07 -32.72
N GLY A 295 -21.46 -3.92 -31.82
CA GLY A 295 -20.04 -4.23 -31.66
C GLY A 295 -19.18 -3.12 -31.03
N ARG A 296 -19.77 -1.98 -30.64
CA ARG A 296 -19.05 -0.82 -30.07
C ARG A 296 -18.29 -1.15 -28.79
N LEU A 297 -18.80 -2.07 -27.99
CA LEU A 297 -18.21 -2.51 -26.73
C LEU A 297 -17.44 -3.82 -26.89
N ALA A 298 -17.01 -4.17 -28.11
CA ALA A 298 -16.16 -5.32 -28.35
C ALA A 298 -14.86 -5.22 -27.54
N GLY A 299 -14.55 -6.27 -26.78
CA GLY A 299 -13.40 -6.29 -25.87
C GLY A 299 -13.69 -5.76 -24.46
N SER A 300 -14.83 -5.09 -24.23
CA SER A 300 -15.26 -4.68 -22.90
C SER A 300 -15.95 -5.81 -22.14
N ARG A 301 -16.00 -5.69 -20.81
CA ARG A 301 -16.79 -6.57 -19.92
C ARG A 301 -17.83 -5.74 -19.17
N LEU A 302 -19.05 -6.24 -19.11
CA LEU A 302 -20.18 -5.57 -18.48
C LEU A 302 -20.60 -6.39 -17.26
N PHE A 303 -20.23 -5.94 -16.08
CA PHE A 303 -20.65 -6.52 -14.81
C PHE A 303 -21.95 -5.87 -14.37
N VAL A 304 -23.02 -6.65 -14.25
CA VAL A 304 -24.37 -6.12 -14.02
C VAL A 304 -24.97 -6.79 -12.79
N ALA A 305 -25.14 -6.02 -11.71
CA ALA A 305 -25.80 -6.47 -10.49
C ALA A 305 -27.32 -6.38 -10.66
N LEU A 306 -27.99 -7.52 -10.89
CA LEU A 306 -29.44 -7.62 -11.07
C LEU A 306 -29.97 -8.94 -10.52
N PRO A 307 -31.21 -8.98 -10.00
CA PRO A 307 -31.89 -10.22 -9.66
C PRO A 307 -31.91 -11.21 -10.83
N GLU A 308 -31.78 -12.51 -10.53
CA GLU A 308 -31.71 -13.57 -11.56
C GLU A 308 -32.91 -13.54 -12.54
N ALA A 309 -34.08 -13.11 -12.06
CA ALA A 309 -35.30 -12.97 -12.87
C ALA A 309 -35.16 -11.99 -14.06
N LEU A 310 -34.25 -11.01 -13.98
CA LEU A 310 -34.01 -10.01 -15.03
C LEU A 310 -32.81 -10.38 -15.93
N ALA A 311 -31.99 -11.35 -15.51
CA ALA A 311 -30.70 -11.61 -16.13
C ALA A 311 -30.79 -12.09 -17.58
N GLY A 312 -31.72 -12.99 -17.89
CA GLY A 312 -31.87 -13.57 -19.24
C GLY A 312 -32.17 -12.52 -20.31
N ASP A 313 -33.09 -11.60 -20.02
CA ASP A 313 -33.45 -10.55 -20.95
C ASP A 313 -32.32 -9.53 -21.15
N VAL A 314 -31.65 -9.13 -20.06
CA VAL A 314 -30.55 -8.16 -20.14
C VAL A 314 -29.37 -8.75 -20.91
N ARG A 315 -28.99 -10.00 -20.67
CA ARG A 315 -27.96 -10.68 -21.47
C ARG A 315 -28.32 -10.73 -22.96
N SER A 316 -29.59 -10.98 -23.28
CA SER A 316 -30.06 -11.05 -24.67
C SER A 316 -30.00 -9.70 -25.36
N ALA A 317 -30.45 -8.63 -24.70
CA ALA A 317 -30.41 -7.27 -25.23
C ALA A 317 -28.97 -6.76 -25.44
N LEU A 318 -28.09 -7.03 -24.47
CA LEU A 318 -26.70 -6.58 -24.51
C LEU A 318 -25.83 -7.35 -25.53
N LYS A 319 -26.32 -8.44 -26.12
CA LYS A 319 -25.55 -9.29 -27.05
C LYS A 319 -25.07 -8.52 -28.29
N SER A 320 -25.86 -7.58 -28.80
CA SER A 320 -25.51 -6.78 -29.99
C SER A 320 -24.30 -5.87 -29.77
N THR A 321 -23.97 -5.54 -28.51
CA THR A 321 -22.90 -4.62 -28.15
C THR A 321 -21.50 -5.20 -28.41
N GLY A 322 -21.38 -6.53 -28.52
CA GLY A 322 -20.11 -7.23 -28.68
C GLY A 322 -19.33 -7.45 -27.38
N ALA A 323 -19.84 -6.97 -26.24
CA ALA A 323 -19.17 -7.12 -24.96
C ALA A 323 -19.39 -8.48 -24.30
N THR A 324 -18.51 -8.84 -23.36
CA THR A 324 -18.72 -9.99 -22.47
C THR A 324 -19.62 -9.56 -21.31
N VAL A 325 -20.84 -10.10 -21.24
CA VAL A 325 -21.85 -9.70 -20.24
C VAL A 325 -21.89 -10.68 -19.08
N ILE A 326 -21.66 -10.16 -17.87
CA ILE A 326 -21.61 -10.90 -16.61
C ILE A 326 -22.69 -10.33 -15.69
N VAL A 327 -23.90 -10.90 -15.77
CA VAL A 327 -24.97 -10.60 -14.80
C VAL A 327 -24.77 -11.47 -13.56
N PHE A 328 -24.95 -10.88 -12.37
CA PHE A 328 -24.93 -11.58 -11.09
C PHE A 328 -25.98 -11.01 -10.15
N ASP A 329 -26.53 -11.88 -9.28
CA ASP A 329 -27.54 -11.50 -8.31
C ASP A 329 -26.88 -11.02 -7.00
N PRO A 330 -27.04 -9.75 -6.60
CA PRO A 330 -26.41 -9.21 -5.40
C PRO A 330 -26.94 -9.82 -4.10
N SER A 331 -28.06 -10.56 -4.12
CA SER A 331 -28.57 -11.31 -2.96
C SER A 331 -27.75 -12.56 -2.66
N ASN A 332 -26.96 -13.05 -3.62
CA ASN A 332 -26.10 -14.21 -3.47
C ASN A 332 -24.65 -13.77 -3.16
N PRO A 333 -24.05 -14.22 -2.04
CA PRO A 333 -22.66 -13.91 -1.75
C PRO A 333 -21.71 -14.43 -2.82
N ILE A 334 -20.72 -13.62 -3.20
CA ILE A 334 -19.71 -13.99 -4.21
C ILE A 334 -18.48 -14.56 -3.49
N PRO A 335 -18.21 -15.87 -3.60
CA PRO A 335 -17.05 -16.46 -2.93
C PRO A 335 -15.74 -15.86 -3.45
N GLN A 336 -14.71 -15.87 -2.61
CA GLN A 336 -13.37 -15.53 -3.07
C GLN A 336 -12.85 -16.62 -4.04
N ARG A 337 -12.05 -16.20 -5.02
CA ARG A 337 -11.41 -17.10 -5.99
C ARG A 337 -10.48 -18.08 -5.29
N SER A 338 -10.49 -19.34 -5.74
CA SER A 338 -9.66 -20.38 -5.13
C SER A 338 -8.16 -20.13 -5.30
N GLU A 339 -7.74 -19.52 -6.40
CA GLU A 339 -6.36 -19.05 -6.62
C GLU A 339 -5.94 -18.02 -5.57
N THR A 340 -6.71 -16.95 -5.39
CA THR A 340 -6.43 -15.92 -4.39
C THR A 340 -6.43 -16.49 -2.97
N LEU A 341 -7.34 -17.40 -2.64
CA LEU A 341 -7.32 -18.08 -1.34
C LEU A 341 -6.03 -18.88 -1.14
N ARG A 342 -5.55 -19.61 -2.17
CA ARG A 342 -4.30 -20.37 -2.09
C ARG A 342 -3.08 -19.47 -1.92
N GLU A 343 -3.03 -18.34 -2.62
CA GLU A 343 -1.99 -17.32 -2.45
C GLU A 343 -1.98 -16.74 -1.03
N MET A 344 -3.14 -16.64 -0.39
CA MET A 344 -3.27 -16.25 1.01
C MET A 344 -3.04 -17.39 2.03
N GLY A 345 -2.70 -18.59 1.55
CA GLY A 345 -2.49 -19.79 2.37
C GLY A 345 -3.77 -20.40 2.95
N VAL A 346 -4.92 -20.21 2.30
CA VAL A 346 -6.25 -20.66 2.76
C VAL A 346 -6.84 -21.68 1.79
N ALA A 347 -7.26 -22.83 2.30
CA ALA A 347 -7.98 -23.81 1.50
C ALA A 347 -9.43 -23.33 1.22
N PRO A 348 -9.99 -23.52 0.00
CA PRO A 348 -11.32 -23.02 -0.34
C PRO A 348 -12.46 -23.49 0.59
N ASP A 349 -12.36 -24.69 1.12
CA ASP A 349 -13.30 -25.29 2.09
C ASP A 349 -13.15 -24.73 3.51
N GLN A 350 -12.06 -24.02 3.80
CA GLN A 350 -11.78 -23.41 5.10
C GLN A 350 -12.01 -21.89 5.10
N ALA A 351 -12.36 -21.30 3.96
CA ALA A 351 -12.45 -19.85 3.80
C ALA A 351 -13.35 -19.16 4.84
N GLU A 352 -14.55 -19.69 5.08
CA GLU A 352 -15.49 -19.11 6.06
C GLU A 352 -14.94 -19.17 7.49
N ALA A 353 -14.30 -20.28 7.87
CA ALA A 353 -13.72 -20.46 9.19
C ALA A 353 -12.51 -19.53 9.41
N GLU A 354 -11.61 -19.41 8.44
CA GLU A 354 -10.46 -18.52 8.52
C GLU A 354 -10.87 -17.03 8.47
N ALA A 355 -11.88 -16.67 7.67
CA ALA A 355 -12.44 -15.32 7.69
C ALA A 355 -13.04 -14.97 9.06
N THR A 356 -13.79 -15.90 9.66
CA THR A 356 -14.38 -15.73 11.00
C THR A 356 -13.31 -15.58 12.07
N LYS A 357 -12.26 -16.41 12.01
CA LYS A 357 -11.11 -16.35 12.92
C LYS A 357 -10.35 -15.02 12.78
N ALA A 358 -10.11 -14.56 11.56
CA ALA A 358 -9.49 -13.27 11.31
C ALA A 358 -10.34 -12.11 11.83
N ALA A 359 -11.67 -12.14 11.64
CA ALA A 359 -12.58 -11.13 12.18
C ALA A 359 -12.61 -11.14 13.72
N ALA A 360 -12.52 -12.31 14.36
CA ALA A 360 -12.41 -12.42 15.80
C ALA A 360 -11.07 -11.86 16.32
N ALA A 361 -9.97 -12.17 15.64
CA ALA A 361 -8.66 -11.60 15.94
C ALA A 361 -8.65 -10.08 15.81
N ALA A 362 -9.27 -9.52 14.76
CA ALA A 362 -9.41 -8.09 14.59
C ALA A 362 -10.09 -7.42 15.79
N LYS A 363 -11.22 -7.97 16.25
CA LYS A 363 -11.93 -7.47 17.44
C LYS A 363 -11.08 -7.57 18.71
N GLN A 364 -10.34 -8.67 18.87
CA GLN A 364 -9.47 -8.87 20.02
C GLN A 364 -8.34 -7.83 20.04
N PHE A 365 -7.68 -7.62 18.89
CA PHE A 365 -6.61 -6.63 18.78
C PHE A 365 -7.10 -5.21 19.00
N GLU A 366 -8.29 -4.86 18.51
CA GLU A 366 -8.89 -3.55 18.78
C GLU A 366 -9.21 -3.37 20.27
N ALA A 367 -9.76 -4.40 20.93
CA ALA A 367 -10.01 -4.36 22.37
C ALA A 367 -8.70 -4.23 23.17
N ASP A 368 -7.63 -4.92 22.75
CA ASP A 368 -6.30 -4.78 23.33
C ASP A 368 -5.73 -3.38 23.11
N ALA A 369 -5.93 -2.77 21.95
CA ALA A 369 -5.51 -1.40 21.70
C ALA A 369 -6.17 -0.41 22.65
N VAL A 370 -7.50 -0.50 22.80
CA VAL A 370 -8.27 0.35 23.73
C VAL A 370 -7.80 0.15 25.18
N ARG A 371 -7.57 -1.10 25.59
CA ARG A 371 -7.05 -1.42 26.92
C ARG A 371 -5.65 -0.85 27.16
N LEU A 372 -4.75 -0.99 26.20
CA LEU A 372 -3.38 -0.50 26.28
C LEU A 372 -3.32 1.02 26.29
N GLU A 373 -4.16 1.69 25.50
CA GLU A 373 -4.29 3.14 25.49
C GLU A 373 -4.80 3.69 26.83
N ALA A 374 -5.75 3.00 27.47
CA ALA A 374 -6.22 3.36 28.82
C ALA A 374 -5.15 3.18 29.91
N LEU A 375 -4.16 2.31 29.70
CA LEU A 375 -3.03 2.10 30.60
C LEU A 375 -1.87 3.06 30.33
N ALA A 376 -1.78 3.62 29.12
CA ALA A 376 -0.77 4.59 28.77
C ALA A 376 -1.06 5.92 29.48
N SER A 377 -0.06 6.50 30.15
CA SER A 377 -0.19 7.84 30.72
C SER A 377 -0.50 8.86 29.61
N PRO A 378 -1.41 9.84 29.85
CA PRO A 378 -1.75 10.83 28.84
C PRO A 378 -0.48 11.58 28.40
N ALA A 379 -0.31 11.74 27.10
CA ALA A 379 0.74 12.58 26.55
C ALA A 379 0.62 14.00 27.14
N PRO A 380 1.72 14.72 27.41
CA PRO A 380 1.64 16.13 27.74
C PRO A 380 0.85 16.85 26.64
N ALA A 381 -0.11 17.69 27.05
CA ALA A 381 -1.01 18.38 26.14
C ALA A 381 -0.21 19.23 25.14
N MET A 382 -0.09 18.77 23.90
CA MET A 382 0.34 19.61 22.79
C MET A 382 -0.85 20.42 22.32
N SER A 383 -0.62 21.71 22.08
CA SER A 383 -1.63 22.64 21.57
C SER A 383 -2.28 22.08 20.31
N LYS A 384 -3.60 21.98 20.32
CA LYS A 384 -4.40 21.62 19.14
C LYS A 384 -4.02 22.55 17.98
N SER A 385 -3.47 22.00 16.90
CA SER A 385 -3.60 22.60 15.58
C SER A 385 -4.92 22.08 15.01
N ASP A 386 -5.83 23.02 14.73
CA ASP A 386 -7.09 22.75 14.06
C ASP A 386 -6.78 22.37 12.61
N ASP A 387 -6.83 21.08 12.29
CA ASP A 387 -7.07 20.57 10.94
C ASP A 387 -7.71 19.17 11.10
N ALA A 388 -9.02 19.19 11.32
CA ALA A 388 -9.88 18.03 11.18
C ALA A 388 -10.37 17.97 9.73
N ASP A 389 -9.90 16.98 8.97
CA ASP A 389 -10.59 16.35 7.82
C ASP A 389 -9.61 15.45 7.03
N THR A 390 -9.09 14.38 7.65
CA THR A 390 -8.23 13.39 6.95
C THR A 390 -8.56 11.92 7.22
N GLU A 391 -9.54 11.61 8.08
CA GLU A 391 -9.87 10.21 8.41
C GLU A 391 -10.64 9.48 7.29
N GLU A 392 -11.40 10.19 6.45
CA GLU A 392 -12.24 9.53 5.43
C GLU A 392 -11.49 9.27 4.10
N VAL A 393 -10.46 10.07 3.78
CA VAL A 393 -9.66 9.91 2.55
C VAL A 393 -8.54 8.87 2.72
N MET A 394 -8.10 8.61 3.96
CA MET A 394 -7.03 7.66 4.24
C MET A 394 -7.47 6.20 4.27
N ALA A 395 -8.76 5.90 4.52
CA ALA A 395 -9.27 4.54 4.47
C ALA A 395 -9.23 3.96 3.04
N ASP A 396 -9.57 4.76 2.03
CA ASP A 396 -9.50 4.35 0.62
C ASP A 396 -8.06 4.27 0.10
N VAL A 397 -7.15 5.10 0.62
CA VAL A 397 -5.71 5.04 0.29
C VAL A 397 -5.01 3.88 1.01
N LEU A 398 -5.44 3.52 2.22
CA LEU A 398 -4.89 2.37 2.97
C LEU A 398 -5.36 1.02 2.41
N ASP A 399 -6.56 0.94 1.81
CA ASP A 399 -7.00 -0.25 1.08
C ASP A 399 -6.25 -0.39 -0.26
N ALA A 400 -5.98 0.72 -0.96
CA ALA A 400 -5.11 0.72 -2.14
C ALA A 400 -3.64 0.37 -1.81
N ALA A 401 -3.15 0.80 -0.64
CA ALA A 401 -1.81 0.47 -0.15
C ALA A 401 -1.69 -0.97 0.37
N ALA A 402 -2.77 -1.54 0.93
CA ALA A 402 -2.82 -2.95 1.31
C ALA A 402 -2.85 -3.88 0.09
N ASP A 403 -3.57 -3.49 -0.96
CA ASP A 403 -3.54 -4.19 -2.26
C ASP A 403 -2.11 -4.15 -2.87
N HIS A 404 -1.38 -3.03 -2.76
CA HIS A 404 0.00 -2.91 -3.26
C HIS A 404 1.06 -3.58 -2.36
N ALA A 405 0.94 -3.52 -1.04
CA ALA A 405 1.88 -4.17 -0.11
C ALA A 405 1.80 -5.71 -0.19
N THR A 406 0.65 -6.24 -0.61
CA THR A 406 0.48 -7.68 -0.87
C THR A 406 1.20 -8.10 -2.16
N GLU A 407 1.23 -7.24 -3.19
CA GLU A 407 1.99 -7.51 -4.42
C GLU A 407 3.51 -7.55 -4.17
N ASP A 408 4.03 -6.72 -3.27
CA ASP A 408 5.47 -6.69 -2.95
C ASP A 408 5.91 -7.83 -2.01
N ILE A 409 5.06 -8.27 -1.07
CA ILE A 409 5.32 -9.46 -0.23
C ILE A 409 5.22 -10.75 -1.06
N GLN A 410 4.30 -10.83 -2.03
CA GLN A 410 4.22 -11.97 -2.96
C GLN A 410 5.41 -12.03 -3.93
N ARG A 411 6.02 -10.90 -4.31
CA ARG A 411 7.24 -10.88 -5.13
C ARG A 411 8.52 -11.26 -4.37
N SER A 412 8.60 -11.03 -3.05
CA SER A 412 9.80 -11.39 -2.29
C SER A 412 9.95 -12.89 -1.99
N ASP A 413 8.88 -13.69 -2.16
CA ASP A 413 8.85 -15.12 -1.82
C ASP A 413 8.82 -16.08 -3.03
N ASN A 414 9.03 -15.58 -4.26
CA ASN A 414 9.01 -16.41 -5.47
C ASN A 414 10.41 -16.58 -6.09
N PRO A 415 11.20 -17.60 -5.69
CA PRO A 415 12.35 -18.04 -6.47
C PRO A 415 11.85 -19.01 -7.55
N HIS A 416 11.72 -18.50 -8.79
CA HIS A 416 11.33 -19.22 -10.01
C HIS A 416 9.83 -19.50 -10.20
N ASP A 417 9.18 -18.68 -11.03
CA ASP A 417 8.54 -19.11 -12.29
C ASP A 417 8.22 -17.91 -13.19
#